data_AF-A0A4P7Z0I6-F1
#
_entry.id   AF-A0A4P7Z0I6-F1
#
_cell.length_a   1.000
_cell.length_b   1.000
_cell.length_c   1.000
_cell.angle_alpha   90.00
_cell.angle_beta   90.00
_cell.angle_gamma   90.00
#
_symmetry.space_group_name_H-M   'P 1'
#
loop_
_entity.id
_entity.type
_entity.pdbx_description
1 polymer ?
#
loop_
_entity_poly.entity_id
_entity_poly.type
_entity_poly.pdbx_seq_one_letter_code
_entity_poly.pdbx_strand_id
1 'polypeptide(L)'
;MQPPAGTPQDRRSGDLQDRRSGDLQDSNRRDRIRPPATTGAAAVHLRGASTAEEDDGRDALHILPLSILPLETPGLRRARLIKNVRLETVAELFNDAQTGSGQIGLDQLSKCFGIDGPELRRDLRKIVRIGEAASFDVYSLRLELRRLNIDVEGADALRLSAAKRAELTSYMRVFTRPLVEHVYGVQGADIASMDELVRLFAQPDLEEARRRLQMTADRLDIPLQEIPAFLEEYADIFLSLAYFKRCLDDIVPDVQGFLGWMAELFQVSEVRRDVRQRRMLDEIGHDLTDIATSITGRFESFDNRSRDFWRDINPESFRSIRDLIVTHHLTIGGVLCGLAVKMNLWKHRFARGGGPVRRLEFIRSEILPGLAHIKTIEQASRNNMGR
;
A
#
# COMPACT_ATOMS: atom_id res chain seq x y z
N MET A 1 49.77 14.86 -39.23
CA MET A 1 50.12 15.88 -40.24
C MET A 1 48.85 16.28 -41.00
N GLN A 2 48.63 17.59 -41.13
CA GLN A 2 47.73 18.29 -42.08
C GLN A 2 48.64 19.17 -42.97
N PRO A 3 48.18 19.98 -43.97
CA PRO A 3 46.86 20.11 -44.65
C PRO A 3 47.10 19.82 -46.19
N PRO A 4 46.66 20.57 -47.24
CA PRO A 4 45.58 21.57 -47.49
C PRO A 4 44.51 21.07 -48.51
N ALA A 5 43.29 21.61 -48.67
CA ALA A 5 42.71 22.98 -48.70
C ALA A 5 42.75 23.68 -50.08
N GLY A 6 41.57 24.12 -50.58
CA GLY A 6 41.43 24.87 -51.83
C GLY A 6 39.98 24.99 -52.36
N THR A 7 39.32 26.13 -52.10
CA THR A 7 38.08 26.59 -52.77
C THR A 7 38.43 27.79 -53.67
N PRO A 8 37.64 28.14 -54.71
CA PRO A 8 36.80 29.33 -54.55
C PRO A 8 35.47 29.40 -55.36
N GLN A 9 34.75 30.50 -55.11
CA GLN A 9 33.43 30.99 -55.51
C GLN A 9 33.20 31.24 -57.03
N ASP A 10 31.94 31.13 -57.49
CA ASP A 10 31.10 32.20 -58.15
C ASP A 10 29.86 31.62 -58.91
N ARG A 11 28.75 32.33 -59.21
CA ARG A 11 28.03 33.47 -58.55
C ARG A 11 26.63 33.68 -59.21
N ARG A 12 25.75 34.43 -58.51
CA ARG A 12 24.64 35.30 -58.99
C ARG A 12 23.41 34.72 -59.71
N SER A 13 22.24 35.12 -59.16
CA SER A 13 21.06 35.72 -59.84
C SER A 13 20.27 34.93 -60.92
N GLY A 14 18.94 35.04 -61.03
CA GLY A 14 17.96 35.75 -60.20
C GLY A 14 16.63 36.01 -60.95
N ASP A 15 15.53 35.86 -60.22
CA ASP A 15 14.27 36.64 -60.31
C ASP A 15 13.21 36.50 -61.44
N LEU A 16 11.96 36.71 -60.98
CA LEU A 16 10.77 37.30 -61.65
C LEU A 16 9.80 36.48 -62.57
N GLN A 17 8.73 35.99 -61.91
CA GLN A 17 7.32 36.45 -62.01
C GLN A 17 6.30 36.03 -63.12
N ASP A 18 5.13 35.61 -62.60
CA ASP A 18 3.74 36.01 -62.93
C ASP A 18 3.04 35.41 -64.18
N ARG A 19 1.98 34.59 -63.98
CA ARG A 19 0.55 35.01 -64.10
C ARG A 19 -0.53 33.91 -63.91
N ARG A 20 -1.44 34.22 -62.97
CA ARG A 20 -2.89 33.91 -62.81
C ARG A 20 -3.60 32.99 -63.85
N SER A 21 -4.44 32.07 -63.36
CA SER A 21 -5.92 32.22 -63.24
C SER A 21 -6.56 30.94 -62.69
N GLY A 22 -7.74 31.02 -62.06
CA GLY A 22 -8.33 29.94 -61.26
C GLY A 22 -9.67 29.36 -61.74
N ASP A 23 -10.17 28.43 -60.93
CA ASP A 23 -11.53 27.85 -60.82
C ASP A 23 -12.20 27.19 -62.03
N LEU A 24 -12.53 25.89 -61.89
CA LEU A 24 -13.93 25.43 -61.74
C LEU A 24 -14.05 23.91 -61.45
N GLN A 25 -14.61 23.61 -60.27
CA GLN A 25 -15.55 22.54 -59.91
C GLN A 25 -15.47 21.12 -60.54
N ASP A 26 -15.04 20.18 -59.70
CA ASP A 26 -15.78 18.99 -59.24
C ASP A 26 -16.65 18.17 -60.24
N SER A 27 -16.20 16.95 -60.56
CA SER A 27 -17.03 15.72 -60.41
C SER A 27 -16.30 14.46 -60.91
N ASN A 28 -16.02 13.51 -60.00
CA ASN A 28 -16.29 12.07 -60.19
C ASN A 28 -15.88 11.21 -58.99
N ARG A 29 -16.86 10.50 -58.41
CA ARG A 29 -16.59 9.29 -57.60
C ARG A 29 -16.26 8.12 -58.53
N ARG A 30 -15.10 7.47 -58.35
CA ARG A 30 -14.93 6.04 -58.69
C ARG A 30 -13.98 5.36 -57.70
N ASP A 31 -14.39 4.18 -57.26
CA ASP A 31 -13.63 3.32 -56.35
C ASP A 31 -12.28 2.90 -56.93
N ARG A 32 -11.23 3.02 -56.11
CA ARG A 32 -10.04 2.16 -56.20
C ARG A 32 -9.58 1.80 -54.80
N ILE A 33 -9.79 0.54 -54.43
CA ILE A 33 -9.24 -0.06 -53.22
C ILE A 33 -7.71 0.02 -53.29
N ARG A 34 -7.11 0.73 -52.34
CA ARG A 34 -5.68 0.62 -52.00
C ARG A 34 -5.56 -0.21 -50.72
N PRO A 35 -4.58 -1.13 -50.61
CA PRO A 35 -4.26 -1.73 -49.32
C PRO A 35 -3.75 -0.63 -48.36
N PRO A 36 -4.13 -0.66 -47.07
CA PRO A 36 -3.66 0.33 -46.11
C PRO A 36 -2.15 0.20 -45.91
N ALA A 37 -1.47 1.34 -45.87
CA ALA A 37 -0.04 1.40 -45.59
C ALA A 37 0.26 0.89 -44.18
N THR A 38 1.44 0.29 -44.00
CA THR A 38 1.95 -0.19 -42.72
C THR A 38 2.14 0.96 -41.75
N THR A 39 1.15 1.22 -40.89
CA THR A 39 1.29 2.19 -39.80
C THR A 39 2.32 1.66 -38.80
N GLY A 40 3.35 2.45 -38.52
CA GLY A 40 4.38 2.08 -37.54
C GLY A 40 3.78 1.85 -36.15
N ALA A 41 4.42 0.98 -35.38
CA ALA A 41 4.01 0.65 -34.01
C ALA A 41 3.87 1.93 -33.17
N ALA A 42 2.64 2.28 -32.80
CA ALA A 42 2.38 3.43 -31.95
C ALA A 42 2.92 3.14 -30.55
N ALA A 43 4.01 3.81 -30.18
CA ALA A 43 4.50 3.80 -28.81
C ALA A 43 3.42 4.41 -27.90
N VAL A 44 2.83 3.58 -27.03
CA VAL A 44 1.79 4.02 -26.10
C VAL A 44 2.39 5.05 -25.13
N HIS A 45 2.03 6.32 -25.30
CA HIS A 45 2.40 7.40 -24.38
C HIS A 45 1.59 7.27 -23.07
N LEU A 46 2.06 6.38 -22.20
CA LEU A 46 1.62 6.29 -20.81
C LEU A 46 1.98 7.60 -20.09
N ARG A 47 0.98 8.33 -19.58
CA ARG A 47 1.19 9.48 -18.68
C ARG A 47 1.85 9.02 -17.37
N GLY A 48 2.59 9.92 -16.72
CA GLY A 48 3.05 9.69 -15.34
C GLY A 48 1.90 9.90 -14.36
N ALA A 49 1.96 9.22 -13.21
CA ALA A 49 1.01 9.41 -12.11
C ALA A 49 1.15 10.81 -11.51
N SER A 50 0.07 11.30 -10.91
CA SER A 50 0.09 12.49 -10.06
C SER A 50 0.59 12.14 -8.65
N THR A 51 1.15 13.12 -7.93
CA THR A 51 1.66 12.91 -6.56
C THR A 51 0.60 12.38 -5.59
N ALA A 52 -0.68 12.72 -5.81
CA ALA A 52 -1.79 12.19 -5.01
C ALA A 52 -2.04 10.70 -5.27
N GLU A 53 -1.95 10.23 -6.52
CA GLU A 53 -2.09 8.81 -6.86
C GLU A 53 -0.90 7.97 -6.37
N GLU A 54 0.29 8.58 -6.28
CA GLU A 54 1.47 7.97 -5.68
C GLU A 54 1.34 7.85 -4.16
N ASP A 55 0.87 8.90 -3.46
CA ASP A 55 0.60 8.86 -2.02
C ASP A 55 -0.56 7.90 -1.67
N ASP A 56 -1.67 7.90 -2.43
CA ASP A 56 -2.78 6.92 -2.26
C ASP A 56 -2.28 5.48 -2.42
N GLY A 57 -1.43 5.22 -3.41
CA GLY A 57 -0.83 3.90 -3.62
C GLY A 57 0.17 3.49 -2.54
N ARG A 58 0.87 4.46 -1.96
CA ARG A 58 1.88 4.30 -0.90
C ARG A 58 1.27 4.05 0.49
N ASP A 59 0.13 4.68 0.78
CA ASP A 59 -0.58 4.51 2.06
C ASP A 59 -1.54 3.30 2.05
N ALA A 60 -1.76 2.65 0.89
CA ALA A 60 -2.67 1.53 0.74
C ALA A 60 -2.08 0.19 1.20
N LEU A 61 -2.90 -0.61 1.90
CA LEU A 61 -2.55 -1.98 2.34
C LEU A 61 -2.20 -2.95 1.17
N HIS A 62 -2.66 -2.66 -0.05
CA HIS A 62 -2.79 -3.61 -1.14
C HIS A 62 -2.18 -3.15 -2.47
N ILE A 63 -1.45 -2.03 -2.47
CA ILE A 63 -0.79 -1.44 -3.65
C ILE A 63 0.69 -1.18 -3.32
N LEU A 64 1.59 -1.46 -4.26
CA LEU A 64 3.01 -1.12 -4.19
C LEU A 64 3.44 -0.42 -5.48
N PRO A 65 3.58 0.92 -5.49
CA PRO A 65 4.19 1.63 -6.62
C PRO A 65 5.63 1.14 -6.85
N LEU A 66 5.96 0.67 -8.06
CA LEU A 66 7.30 0.15 -8.35
C LEU A 66 8.38 1.24 -8.43
N SER A 67 7.98 2.51 -8.44
CA SER A 67 8.86 3.68 -8.27
C SER A 67 9.60 3.70 -6.93
N ILE A 68 9.03 3.06 -5.89
CA ILE A 68 9.62 2.95 -4.54
C ILE A 68 10.81 1.99 -4.52
N LEU A 69 10.83 0.99 -5.40
CA LEU A 69 11.87 -0.05 -5.43
C LEU A 69 13.11 0.41 -6.20
N PRO A 70 14.32 -0.04 -5.82
CA PRO A 70 15.57 0.24 -6.53
C PRO A 70 15.66 -0.58 -7.82
N LEU A 71 14.80 -0.25 -8.80
CA LEU A 71 14.72 -0.90 -10.11
C LEU A 71 15.62 -0.21 -11.11
N GLU A 72 16.37 -1.01 -11.86
CA GLU A 72 17.30 -0.58 -12.90
C GLU A 72 16.56 -0.26 -14.22
N THR A 73 15.45 -0.96 -14.46
CA THR A 73 14.63 -0.86 -15.67
C THR A 73 13.67 0.33 -15.58
N PRO A 74 13.83 1.41 -16.38
CA PRO A 74 13.05 2.64 -16.20
C PRO A 74 11.54 2.47 -16.45
N GLY A 75 11.16 1.55 -17.34
CA GLY A 75 9.76 1.27 -17.65
C GLY A 75 8.98 0.68 -16.48
N LEU A 76 9.62 -0.17 -15.66
CA LEU A 76 8.95 -0.85 -14.54
C LEU A 76 8.49 0.14 -13.46
N ARG A 77 9.24 1.24 -13.26
CA ARG A 77 8.93 2.25 -12.23
C ARG A 77 7.57 2.95 -12.40
N ARG A 78 6.94 2.84 -13.58
CA ARG A 78 5.60 3.40 -13.85
C ARG A 78 4.45 2.45 -13.54
N ALA A 79 4.74 1.15 -13.38
CA ALA A 79 3.75 0.16 -12.99
C ALA A 79 3.66 0.08 -11.46
N ARG A 80 2.63 -0.60 -10.96
CA ARG A 80 2.46 -0.90 -9.53
C ARG A 80 2.06 -2.35 -9.35
N LEU A 81 2.45 -2.97 -8.25
CA LEU A 81 1.92 -4.28 -7.87
C LEU A 81 0.63 -4.05 -7.09
N ILE A 82 -0.39 -4.87 -7.32
CA ILE A 82 -1.63 -4.84 -6.55
C ILE A 82 -2.04 -6.23 -6.13
N LYS A 83 -2.72 -6.35 -4.99
CA LYS A 83 -3.49 -7.54 -4.65
C LYS A 83 -4.83 -7.49 -5.39
N ASN A 84 -5.01 -8.38 -6.36
CA ASN A 84 -6.25 -8.43 -7.15
C ASN A 84 -7.43 -8.99 -6.33
N VAL A 85 -8.61 -9.11 -6.95
CA VAL A 85 -9.82 -9.66 -6.32
C VAL A 85 -9.66 -11.09 -5.78
N ARG A 86 -8.67 -11.86 -6.25
CA ARG A 86 -8.31 -13.21 -5.78
C ARG A 86 -7.27 -13.21 -4.65
N LEU A 87 -6.76 -12.03 -4.27
CA LEU A 87 -5.61 -11.80 -3.38
C LEU A 87 -4.25 -12.23 -3.98
N GLU A 88 -4.21 -12.45 -5.29
CA GLU A 88 -2.97 -12.71 -6.03
C GLU A 88 -2.27 -11.37 -6.31
N THR A 89 -0.94 -11.36 -6.23
CA THR A 89 -0.16 -10.20 -6.67
C THR A 89 -0.08 -10.18 -8.20
N VAL A 90 -0.57 -9.10 -8.80
CA VAL A 90 -0.45 -8.83 -10.24
C VAL A 90 0.24 -7.48 -10.46
N ALA A 91 0.86 -7.30 -11.62
CA ALA A 91 1.36 -6.00 -12.03
C ALA A 91 0.27 -5.25 -12.80
N GLU A 92 0.00 -4.03 -12.38
CA GLU A 92 -0.94 -3.11 -13.03
C GLU A 92 -0.13 -2.06 -13.81
N LEU A 93 -0.33 -2.02 -15.12
CA LEU A 93 0.42 -1.16 -16.05
C LEU A 93 -0.28 0.18 -16.32
N PHE A 94 -1.61 0.21 -16.15
CA PHE A 94 -2.44 1.40 -16.22
C PHE A 94 -3.72 1.17 -15.41
N ASN A 95 -4.30 2.26 -14.90
CA ASN A 95 -5.62 2.28 -14.27
C ASN A 95 -6.30 3.58 -14.67
N ASP A 96 -7.49 3.49 -15.26
CA ASP A 96 -8.25 4.65 -15.72
C ASP A 96 -9.75 4.42 -15.55
N ALA A 97 -10.49 5.50 -15.27
CA ALA A 97 -11.91 5.43 -14.93
C ALA A 97 -12.81 5.01 -16.11
N GLN A 98 -12.36 5.14 -17.36
CA GLN A 98 -13.14 4.74 -18.54
C GLN A 98 -12.74 3.37 -19.09
N THR A 99 -11.44 3.05 -19.06
CA THR A 99 -10.86 1.84 -19.66
C THR A 99 -10.56 0.73 -18.65
N GLY A 100 -10.61 1.04 -17.35
CA GLY A 100 -10.38 0.10 -16.27
C GLY A 100 -8.90 -0.14 -15.96
N SER A 101 -8.60 -1.33 -15.46
CA SER A 101 -7.30 -1.71 -14.89
C SER A 101 -6.58 -2.71 -15.81
N GLY A 102 -5.37 -2.36 -16.25
CA GLY A 102 -4.51 -3.18 -17.11
C GLY A 102 -3.62 -4.10 -16.29
N GLN A 103 -4.15 -5.25 -15.86
CA GLN A 103 -3.48 -6.22 -14.99
C GLN A 103 -2.83 -7.36 -15.77
N ILE A 104 -1.60 -7.72 -15.41
CA ILE A 104 -0.89 -8.90 -15.92
C ILE A 104 -0.22 -9.70 -14.79
N GLY A 105 -0.03 -11.00 -15.01
CA GLY A 105 0.75 -11.85 -14.11
C GLY A 105 2.21 -11.42 -14.05
N LEU A 106 2.88 -11.66 -12.92
CA LEU A 106 4.31 -11.30 -12.75
C LEU A 106 5.21 -12.10 -13.71
N ASP A 107 4.77 -13.29 -14.13
CA ASP A 107 5.38 -14.14 -15.17
C ASP A 107 5.30 -13.53 -16.59
N GLN A 108 4.40 -12.57 -16.80
CA GLN A 108 4.14 -11.94 -18.09
C GLN A 108 4.88 -10.61 -18.26
N LEU A 109 5.41 -10.03 -17.17
CA LEU A 109 6.11 -8.74 -17.18
C LEU A 109 7.26 -8.69 -18.21
N SER A 110 8.06 -9.74 -18.36
CA SER A 110 9.16 -9.78 -19.34
C SER A 110 8.66 -9.53 -20.77
N LYS A 111 7.51 -10.11 -21.15
CA LYS A 111 6.89 -9.96 -22.47
C LYS A 111 6.43 -8.52 -22.75
N CYS A 112 6.13 -7.75 -21.70
CA CYS A 112 5.68 -6.35 -21.82
C CYS A 112 6.82 -5.33 -21.81
N PHE A 113 7.98 -5.66 -21.25
CA PHE A 113 9.09 -4.72 -21.03
C PHE A 113 10.32 -4.90 -21.95
N GLY A 114 10.19 -5.70 -23.01
CA GLY A 114 11.13 -5.72 -24.13
C GLY A 114 12.25 -6.76 -24.01
N ILE A 115 13.45 -6.40 -24.46
CA ILE A 115 14.59 -7.33 -24.57
C ILE A 115 15.03 -7.82 -23.18
N ASP A 116 15.27 -9.13 -23.05
CA ASP A 116 15.71 -9.82 -21.81
C ASP A 116 17.12 -9.42 -21.32
N GLY A 117 17.29 -8.16 -20.95
CA GLY A 117 18.50 -7.63 -20.32
C GLY A 117 18.80 -8.28 -18.97
N PRO A 118 20.08 -8.32 -18.54
CA PRO A 118 20.42 -8.74 -17.18
C PRO A 118 19.79 -7.85 -16.10
N GLU A 119 19.58 -6.56 -16.38
CA GLU A 119 18.90 -5.57 -15.53
C GLU A 119 17.45 -5.98 -15.27
N LEU A 120 16.67 -6.20 -16.35
CA LEU A 120 15.28 -6.65 -16.28
C LEU A 120 15.18 -7.97 -15.50
N ARG A 121 16.10 -8.92 -15.73
CA ARG A 121 16.14 -10.17 -14.97
C ARG A 121 16.49 -9.97 -13.48
N ARG A 122 17.31 -8.97 -13.11
CA ARG A 122 17.54 -8.61 -11.69
C ARG A 122 16.26 -8.04 -11.07
N ASP A 123 15.61 -7.11 -11.75
CA ASP A 123 14.40 -6.44 -11.26
C ASP A 123 13.21 -7.38 -11.13
N LEU A 124 12.99 -8.26 -12.11
CA LEU A 124 11.92 -9.27 -12.03
C LEU A 124 12.10 -10.22 -10.83
N ARG A 125 13.34 -10.55 -10.44
CA ARG A 125 13.58 -11.31 -9.20
C ARG A 125 13.25 -10.52 -7.93
N LYS A 126 13.49 -9.21 -7.91
CA LYS A 126 13.06 -8.33 -6.80
C LYS A 126 11.53 -8.31 -6.73
N ILE A 127 10.86 -8.10 -7.87
CA ILE A 127 9.39 -8.01 -8.01
C ILE A 127 8.68 -9.30 -7.64
N VAL A 128 9.15 -10.46 -8.11
CA VAL A 128 8.53 -11.74 -7.78
C VAL A 128 8.65 -12.03 -6.27
N ARG A 129 9.82 -11.81 -5.66
CA ARG A 129 10.03 -12.03 -4.22
C ARG A 129 9.20 -11.08 -3.35
N ILE A 130 9.16 -9.78 -3.66
CA ILE A 130 8.32 -8.84 -2.88
C ILE A 130 6.82 -9.08 -3.13
N GLY A 131 6.45 -9.63 -4.29
CA GLY A 131 5.08 -10.03 -4.60
C GLY A 131 4.54 -11.16 -3.72
N GLU A 132 5.38 -11.91 -3.02
CA GLU A 132 4.98 -12.91 -2.02
C GLU A 132 4.50 -12.30 -0.69
N ALA A 133 4.80 -11.03 -0.42
CA ALA A 133 4.39 -10.34 0.80
C ALA A 133 2.86 -10.35 0.99
N ALA A 134 2.38 -10.54 2.22
CA ALA A 134 0.95 -10.63 2.51
C ALA A 134 0.20 -9.30 2.28
N SER A 135 0.87 -8.18 2.54
CA SER A 135 0.40 -6.81 2.30
C SER A 135 1.55 -5.93 1.78
N PHE A 136 1.20 -4.76 1.27
CA PHE A 136 2.14 -3.75 0.77
C PHE A 136 2.18 -2.47 1.62
N ASP A 137 1.54 -2.48 2.79
CA ASP A 137 1.63 -1.37 3.73
C ASP A 137 3.08 -1.09 4.15
N VAL A 138 3.37 0.18 4.43
CA VAL A 138 4.72 0.69 4.73
C VAL A 138 5.44 -0.05 5.87
N TYR A 139 4.71 -0.67 6.82
CA TYR A 139 5.32 -1.35 7.97
C TYR A 139 5.72 -2.77 7.60
N SER A 140 4.80 -3.55 7.05
CA SER A 140 5.06 -4.90 6.54
C SER A 140 6.08 -4.89 5.40
N LEU A 141 5.97 -3.91 4.48
CA LEU A 141 6.87 -3.74 3.34
C LEU A 141 8.32 -3.49 3.77
N ARG A 142 8.55 -2.66 4.80
CA ARG A 142 9.89 -2.44 5.35
C ARG A 142 10.51 -3.71 5.94
N LEU A 143 9.71 -4.56 6.59
CA LEU A 143 10.18 -5.84 7.11
C LEU A 143 10.56 -6.81 5.98
N GLU A 144 9.71 -6.94 4.96
CA GLU A 144 9.99 -7.83 3.82
C GLU A 144 11.17 -7.33 2.98
N LEU A 145 11.29 -6.03 2.69
CA LEU A 145 12.43 -5.50 1.92
C LEU A 145 13.78 -5.76 2.62
N ARG A 146 13.85 -5.59 3.95
CA ARG A 146 15.00 -5.97 4.76
C ARG A 146 15.29 -7.47 4.68
N ARG A 147 14.27 -8.32 4.87
CA ARG A 147 14.38 -9.79 4.77
C ARG A 147 14.87 -10.26 3.39
N LEU A 148 14.49 -9.56 2.33
CA LEU A 148 14.91 -9.86 0.96
C LEU A 148 16.29 -9.31 0.60
N ASN A 149 16.91 -8.52 1.49
CA ASN A 149 18.14 -7.76 1.29
C ASN A 149 18.06 -6.80 0.08
N ILE A 150 16.96 -6.07 -0.01
CA ILE A 150 16.73 -5.01 -0.99
C ILE A 150 17.00 -3.67 -0.30
N ASP A 151 18.06 -2.98 -0.73
CA ASP A 151 18.46 -1.70 -0.14
C ASP A 151 17.45 -0.60 -0.48
N VAL A 152 16.92 0.01 0.57
CA VAL A 152 15.89 1.07 0.57
C VAL A 152 16.06 2.01 1.76
N GLU A 153 17.21 1.97 2.44
CA GLU A 153 17.42 2.79 3.64
C GLU A 153 17.47 4.28 3.29
N GLY A 154 16.80 5.10 4.10
CA GLY A 154 16.65 6.53 3.83
C GLY A 154 15.67 6.91 2.71
N ALA A 155 15.02 5.96 2.04
CA ALA A 155 13.98 6.28 1.04
C ALA A 155 12.72 6.85 1.73
N ASP A 156 12.48 8.15 1.58
CA ASP A 156 11.26 8.81 2.12
C ASP A 156 9.96 8.16 1.61
N ALA A 157 10.01 7.49 0.45
CA ALA A 157 8.90 6.72 -0.09
C ALA A 157 8.45 5.52 0.79
N LEU A 158 9.29 5.06 1.74
CA LEU A 158 8.94 4.02 2.73
C LEU A 158 8.57 4.60 4.11
N ARG A 159 7.89 5.75 4.07
CA ARG A 159 7.18 6.36 5.21
C ARG A 159 5.73 6.56 4.78
N LEU A 160 4.78 6.75 5.70
CA LEU A 160 3.44 7.22 5.33
C LEU A 160 3.50 8.62 4.71
N SER A 161 2.54 8.97 3.86
CA SER A 161 2.43 10.32 3.29
C SER A 161 2.23 11.39 4.38
N ALA A 162 2.52 12.65 4.06
CA ALA A 162 2.30 13.75 4.99
C ALA A 162 0.81 13.88 5.39
N ALA A 163 -0.10 13.67 4.43
CA ALA A 163 -1.54 13.67 4.67
C ALA A 163 -1.97 12.54 5.61
N LYS A 164 -1.46 11.32 5.40
CA LYS A 164 -1.78 10.17 6.25
C LYS A 164 -1.21 10.31 7.65
N ARG A 165 0.01 10.84 7.79
CA ARG A 165 0.59 11.17 9.11
C ARG A 165 -0.23 12.21 9.85
N ALA A 166 -0.74 13.23 9.16
CA ALA A 166 -1.64 14.22 9.76
C ALA A 166 -2.96 13.58 10.24
N GLU A 167 -3.60 12.74 9.42
CA GLU A 167 -4.82 11.99 9.79
C GLU A 167 -4.62 11.15 11.06
N LEU A 168 -3.49 10.43 11.16
CA LEU A 168 -3.18 9.55 12.29
C LEU A 168 -2.80 10.28 13.58
N THR A 169 -2.65 11.60 13.56
CA THR A 169 -2.21 12.37 14.74
C THR A 169 -3.16 12.19 15.94
N SER A 170 -4.48 12.13 15.71
CA SER A 170 -5.47 11.88 16.76
C SER A 170 -5.32 10.50 17.41
N TYR A 171 -5.06 9.47 16.59
CA TYR A 171 -4.77 8.11 17.03
C TYR A 171 -3.46 8.05 17.83
N MET A 172 -2.41 8.73 17.37
CA MET A 172 -1.12 8.78 18.05
C MET A 172 -1.20 9.42 19.44
N ARG A 173 -2.00 10.49 19.63
CA ARG A 173 -2.11 11.19 20.94
C ARG A 173 -2.50 10.26 22.10
N VAL A 174 -3.28 9.21 21.85
CA VAL A 174 -3.63 8.20 22.86
C VAL A 174 -2.40 7.44 23.38
N PHE A 175 -1.42 7.23 22.50
CA PHE A 175 -0.20 6.45 22.76
C PHE A 175 1.02 7.28 23.13
N THR A 176 1.11 8.52 22.65
CA THR A 176 2.23 9.42 22.94
C THR A 176 2.01 10.23 24.22
N ARG A 177 0.76 10.41 24.69
CA ARG A 177 0.50 11.13 25.95
C ARG A 177 1.26 10.57 27.16
N PRO A 178 1.35 9.25 27.42
CA PRO A 178 2.15 8.71 28.51
C PRO A 178 3.65 9.06 28.42
N LEU A 179 4.23 9.01 27.22
CA LEU A 179 5.62 9.44 26.96
C LEU A 179 5.82 10.93 27.31
N VAL A 180 4.87 11.76 26.91
CA VAL A 180 4.89 13.21 27.13
C VAL A 180 4.71 13.56 28.61
N GLU A 181 3.76 12.93 29.30
CA GLU A 181 3.55 13.04 30.76
C GLU A 181 4.79 12.56 31.53
N HIS A 182 5.45 11.49 31.06
CA HIS A 182 6.67 10.96 31.67
C HIS A 182 7.85 11.94 31.55
N VAL A 183 8.09 12.52 30.37
CA VAL A 183 9.27 13.40 30.15
C VAL A 183 9.03 14.87 30.54
N TYR A 184 7.84 15.41 30.35
CA TYR A 184 7.54 16.84 30.58
C TYR A 184 6.51 17.09 31.69
N GLY A 185 5.87 16.03 32.22
CA GLY A 185 4.83 16.15 33.24
C GLY A 185 3.47 16.54 32.67
N VAL A 186 2.48 16.67 33.57
CA VAL A 186 1.07 16.92 33.22
C VAL A 186 0.88 18.25 32.45
N GLN A 187 1.79 19.22 32.63
CA GLN A 187 1.76 20.51 31.92
C GLN A 187 2.21 20.43 30.45
N GLY A 188 2.86 19.33 30.03
CA GLY A 188 3.26 19.10 28.63
C GLY A 188 2.16 18.45 27.77
N ALA A 189 0.99 18.14 28.33
CA ALA A 189 0.00 17.25 27.70
C ALA A 189 -0.73 17.81 26.45
N ASP A 190 -0.48 19.06 26.05
CA ASP A 190 -1.18 19.77 24.98
C ASP A 190 -0.45 19.74 23.61
N ILE A 191 0.46 18.78 23.40
CA ILE A 191 1.18 18.61 22.12
C ILE A 191 0.20 18.22 21.00
N ALA A 192 0.16 19.02 19.94
CA ALA A 192 -0.82 18.86 18.89
C ALA A 192 -0.38 17.90 17.78
N SER A 193 0.92 17.71 17.54
CA SER A 193 1.47 16.99 16.38
C SER A 193 2.77 16.22 16.65
N MET A 194 3.11 15.29 15.74
CA MET A 194 4.37 14.52 15.79
C MET A 194 5.62 15.41 15.58
N ASP A 195 5.55 16.42 14.72
CA ASP A 195 6.69 17.32 14.47
C ASP A 195 6.97 18.25 15.65
N GLU A 196 5.94 18.66 16.39
CA GLU A 196 6.11 19.31 17.70
C GLU A 196 6.74 18.37 18.71
N LEU A 197 6.29 17.11 18.77
CA LEU A 197 6.82 16.10 19.68
C LEU A 197 8.32 15.87 19.43
N VAL A 198 8.73 15.66 18.18
CA VAL A 198 10.15 15.54 17.79
C VAL A 198 10.95 16.81 18.08
N ARG A 199 10.40 18.01 17.80
CA ARG A 199 11.07 19.28 18.12
C ARG A 199 11.26 19.49 19.62
N LEU A 200 10.27 19.11 20.43
CA LEU A 200 10.31 19.19 21.89
C LEU A 200 11.44 18.30 22.46
N PHE A 201 11.63 17.10 21.89
CA PHE A 201 12.74 16.21 22.23
C PHE A 201 14.10 16.67 21.71
N ALA A 202 14.15 17.35 20.56
CA ALA A 202 15.39 17.87 19.98
C ALA A 202 15.97 19.08 20.75
N GLN A 203 15.13 19.84 21.47
CA GLN A 203 15.53 20.96 22.32
C GLN A 203 14.80 20.95 23.67
N PRO A 204 15.23 20.10 24.63
CA PRO A 204 14.62 20.04 25.95
C PRO A 204 15.00 21.26 26.80
N ASP A 205 14.20 22.32 26.73
CA ASP A 205 14.43 23.64 27.38
C ASP A 205 14.22 23.64 28.93
N LEU A 206 14.29 22.46 29.55
CA LEU A 206 14.02 22.26 30.98
C LEU A 206 15.00 21.22 31.56
N GLU A 207 15.78 21.63 32.56
CA GLU A 207 16.63 20.74 33.38
C GLU A 207 15.88 19.50 33.89
N GLU A 208 14.59 19.66 34.21
CA GLU A 208 13.70 18.57 34.63
C GLU A 208 13.44 17.53 33.52
N ALA A 209 13.30 17.95 32.27
CA ALA A 209 13.16 17.03 31.14
C ALA A 209 14.46 16.26 30.92
N ARG A 210 15.62 16.94 31.01
CA ARG A 210 16.94 16.29 30.96
C ARG A 210 17.11 15.26 32.08
N ARG A 211 16.70 15.60 33.32
CA ARG A 211 16.71 14.68 34.47
C ARG A 211 15.85 13.45 34.23
N ARG A 212 14.66 13.60 33.65
CA ARG A 212 13.75 12.49 33.33
C ARG A 212 14.25 11.62 32.18
N LEU A 213 14.88 12.21 31.16
CA LEU A 213 15.55 11.46 30.09
C LEU A 213 16.71 10.64 30.65
N GLN A 214 17.51 11.19 31.58
CA GLN A 214 18.55 10.42 32.29
C GLN A 214 17.96 9.26 33.10
N MET A 215 16.93 9.50 33.93
CA MET A 215 16.25 8.43 34.66
C MET A 215 15.65 7.35 33.74
N THR A 216 15.28 7.72 32.51
CA THR A 216 14.76 6.79 31.50
C THR A 216 15.90 5.96 30.90
N ALA A 217 17.04 6.58 30.62
CA ALA A 217 18.27 5.91 30.17
C ALA A 217 18.76 4.89 31.22
N ASP A 218 18.85 5.31 32.48
CA ASP A 218 19.26 4.46 33.61
C ASP A 218 18.31 3.26 33.81
N ARG A 219 16.99 3.44 33.60
CA ARG A 219 16.00 2.36 33.68
C ARG A 219 16.00 1.42 32.49
N LEU A 220 16.31 1.93 31.30
CA LEU A 220 16.40 1.14 30.06
C LEU A 220 17.76 0.46 29.88
N ASP A 221 18.73 0.70 30.77
CA ASP A 221 20.12 0.23 30.67
C ASP A 221 20.77 0.64 29.34
N ILE A 222 20.49 1.88 28.90
CA ILE A 222 21.08 2.47 27.68
C ILE A 222 21.75 3.81 27.99
N PRO A 223 22.77 4.22 27.22
CA PRO A 223 23.36 5.55 27.35
C PRO A 223 22.38 6.68 27.03
N LEU A 224 22.52 7.84 27.69
CA LEU A 224 21.66 9.02 27.45
C LEU A 224 21.64 9.44 25.97
N GLN A 225 22.76 9.32 25.25
CA GLN A 225 22.84 9.66 23.82
C GLN A 225 22.03 8.72 22.91
N GLU A 226 21.60 7.56 23.38
CA GLU A 226 20.77 6.61 22.60
C GLU A 226 19.27 6.86 22.79
N ILE A 227 18.87 7.67 23.78
CA ILE A 227 17.46 8.01 24.05
C ILE A 227 16.74 8.62 22.83
N PRO A 228 17.32 9.53 22.03
CA PRO A 228 16.65 10.03 20.82
C PRO A 228 16.34 8.92 19.81
N ALA A 229 17.28 8.00 19.56
CA ALA A 229 17.07 6.88 18.64
C ALA A 229 16.01 5.88 19.19
N PHE A 230 16.03 5.62 20.50
CA PHE A 230 14.98 4.86 21.18
C PHE A 230 13.60 5.50 21.00
N LEU A 231 13.48 6.83 21.14
CA LEU A 231 12.22 7.55 20.96
C LEU A 231 11.75 7.55 19.50
N GLU A 232 12.66 7.58 18.53
CA GLU A 232 12.33 7.43 17.10
C GLU A 232 11.81 6.03 16.77
N GLU A 233 12.47 4.95 17.26
CA GLU A 233 11.98 3.57 17.09
C GLU A 233 10.61 3.39 17.78
N TYR A 234 10.46 3.89 19.00
CA TYR A 234 9.19 3.90 19.72
C TYR A 234 8.10 4.64 18.90
N ALA A 235 8.39 5.81 18.35
CA ALA A 235 7.40 6.58 17.59
C ALA A 235 6.99 5.91 16.27
N ASP A 236 7.92 5.28 15.54
CA ASP A 236 7.60 4.51 14.33
C ASP A 236 6.72 3.29 14.64
N ILE A 237 7.01 2.61 15.75
CA ILE A 237 6.21 1.52 16.32
C ILE A 237 4.77 1.99 16.61
N PHE A 238 4.56 3.14 17.25
CA PHE A 238 3.20 3.63 17.53
C PHE A 238 2.48 4.23 16.31
N LEU A 239 3.22 4.77 15.34
CA LEU A 239 2.65 5.17 14.05
C LEU A 239 2.13 3.93 13.28
N SER A 240 2.79 2.77 13.39
CA SER A 240 2.30 1.51 12.82
C SER A 240 0.98 1.06 13.44
N LEU A 241 0.87 1.12 14.77
CA LEU A 241 -0.35 0.75 15.48
C LEU A 241 -1.48 1.71 15.15
N ALA A 242 -1.21 3.03 15.11
CA ALA A 242 -2.18 4.03 14.69
C ALA A 242 -2.68 3.78 13.26
N TYR A 243 -1.77 3.49 12.31
CA TYR A 243 -2.11 3.17 10.93
C TYR A 243 -3.03 1.94 10.83
N PHE A 244 -2.65 0.81 11.42
CA PHE A 244 -3.46 -0.41 11.34
C PHE A 244 -4.78 -0.29 12.12
N LYS A 245 -4.82 0.44 13.24
CA LYS A 245 -6.05 0.73 14.00
C LYS A 245 -7.01 1.58 13.17
N ARG A 246 -6.50 2.61 12.48
CA ARG A 246 -7.29 3.40 11.52
C ARG A 246 -7.87 2.53 10.40
N CYS A 247 -7.08 1.64 9.82
CA CYS A 247 -7.55 0.68 8.82
C CYS A 247 -8.62 -0.27 9.38
N LEU A 248 -8.45 -0.75 10.62
CA LEU A 248 -9.45 -1.60 11.27
C LEU A 248 -10.77 -0.84 11.50
N ASP A 249 -10.72 0.42 11.92
CA ASP A 249 -11.90 1.26 12.13
C ASP A 249 -12.67 1.54 10.82
N ASP A 250 -12.00 1.55 9.66
CA ASP A 250 -12.67 1.60 8.34
C ASP A 250 -13.25 0.23 7.92
N ILE A 251 -12.53 -0.86 8.19
CA ILE A 251 -12.85 -2.22 7.69
C ILE A 251 -13.92 -2.93 8.55
N VAL A 252 -13.94 -2.73 9.87
CA VAL A 252 -14.90 -3.40 10.76
C VAL A 252 -16.35 -3.02 10.45
N PRO A 253 -16.70 -1.73 10.23
CA PRO A 253 -18.04 -1.35 9.78
C PRO A 253 -18.41 -1.96 8.42
N ASP A 254 -17.46 -2.07 7.48
CA ASP A 254 -17.71 -2.75 6.20
C ASP A 254 -18.01 -4.24 6.41
N VAL A 255 -17.25 -4.94 7.25
CA VAL A 255 -17.48 -6.36 7.57
C VAL A 255 -18.84 -6.54 8.24
N GLN A 256 -19.21 -5.68 9.19
CA GLN A 256 -20.54 -5.70 9.81
C GLN A 256 -21.66 -5.44 8.79
N GLY A 257 -21.47 -4.49 7.87
CA GLY A 257 -22.38 -4.22 6.76
C GLY A 257 -22.51 -5.41 5.81
N PHE A 258 -21.40 -6.08 5.48
CA PHE A 258 -21.40 -7.29 4.66
C PHE A 258 -22.11 -8.46 5.33
N LEU A 259 -21.91 -8.65 6.65
CA LEU A 259 -22.61 -9.68 7.44
C LEU A 259 -24.11 -9.41 7.50
N GLY A 260 -24.51 -8.17 7.79
CA GLY A 260 -25.93 -7.76 7.81
C GLY A 260 -26.60 -7.93 6.46
N TRP A 261 -25.92 -7.52 5.38
CA TRP A 261 -26.33 -7.80 4.00
C TRP A 261 -26.49 -9.30 3.79
N MET A 262 -25.44 -10.10 4.01
CA MET A 262 -25.44 -11.56 3.81
C MET A 262 -26.59 -12.26 4.58
N ALA A 263 -26.92 -11.80 5.78
CA ALA A 263 -27.99 -12.38 6.61
C ALA A 263 -29.37 -12.34 5.93
N GLU A 264 -29.64 -11.39 5.04
CA GLU A 264 -30.88 -11.33 4.24
C GLU A 264 -31.08 -12.60 3.39
N LEU A 265 -29.99 -13.25 2.95
CA LEU A 265 -30.05 -14.45 2.12
C LEU A 265 -30.67 -15.64 2.85
N PHE A 266 -30.63 -15.69 4.19
CA PHE A 266 -31.32 -16.74 4.95
C PHE A 266 -32.84 -16.67 4.86
N GLN A 267 -33.42 -15.57 4.38
CA GLN A 267 -34.88 -15.44 4.16
C GLN A 267 -35.32 -15.95 2.77
N VAL A 268 -34.38 -16.10 1.84
CA VAL A 268 -34.62 -16.51 0.45
C VAL A 268 -35.01 -17.99 0.38
N SER A 269 -36.07 -18.32 -0.36
CA SER A 269 -36.69 -19.68 -0.36
C SER A 269 -35.71 -20.77 -0.81
N GLU A 270 -34.91 -20.46 -1.82
CA GLU A 270 -33.87 -21.31 -2.40
C GLU A 270 -32.80 -21.66 -1.35
N VAL A 271 -32.30 -20.65 -0.62
CA VAL A 271 -31.33 -20.83 0.47
C VAL A 271 -31.95 -21.59 1.64
N ARG A 272 -33.19 -21.25 2.03
CA ARG A 272 -33.90 -21.93 3.13
C ARG A 272 -34.06 -23.44 2.91
N ARG A 273 -34.15 -23.87 1.65
CA ARG A 273 -34.29 -25.27 1.24
C ARG A 273 -32.94 -25.98 1.03
N ASP A 274 -31.86 -25.25 0.76
CA ASP A 274 -30.51 -25.82 0.57
C ASP A 274 -29.65 -25.71 1.84
N VAL A 275 -29.55 -26.84 2.56
CA VAL A 275 -28.74 -26.98 3.77
C VAL A 275 -27.25 -26.66 3.52
N ARG A 276 -26.72 -26.93 2.32
CA ARG A 276 -25.31 -26.65 1.99
C ARG A 276 -25.08 -25.15 1.85
N GLN A 277 -26.00 -24.44 1.20
CA GLN A 277 -25.92 -22.98 1.08
C GLN A 277 -26.01 -22.31 2.45
N ARG A 278 -26.95 -22.72 3.31
CA ARG A 278 -27.06 -22.19 4.68
C ARG A 278 -25.77 -22.38 5.46
N ARG A 279 -25.26 -23.61 5.49
CA ARG A 279 -24.01 -23.94 6.19
C ARG A 279 -22.82 -23.11 5.68
N MET A 280 -22.69 -22.91 4.37
CA MET A 280 -21.64 -22.06 3.79
C MET A 280 -21.75 -20.60 4.25
N LEU A 281 -22.97 -20.05 4.33
CA LEU A 281 -23.20 -18.68 4.82
C LEU A 281 -22.93 -18.57 6.34
N ASP A 282 -23.33 -19.57 7.12
CA ASP A 282 -23.04 -19.66 8.56
C ASP A 282 -21.52 -19.74 8.82
N GLU A 283 -20.81 -20.59 8.10
CA GLU A 283 -19.34 -20.75 8.19
C GLU A 283 -18.61 -19.44 7.82
N ILE A 284 -19.00 -18.76 6.73
CA ILE A 284 -18.44 -17.46 6.34
C ILE A 284 -18.74 -16.38 7.39
N GLY A 285 -19.94 -16.40 7.99
CA GLY A 285 -20.34 -15.44 9.01
C GLY A 285 -19.54 -15.57 10.29
N HIS A 286 -19.36 -16.80 10.77
CA HIS A 286 -18.51 -17.14 11.91
C HIS A 286 -17.04 -16.76 11.62
N ASP A 287 -16.51 -17.16 10.47
CA ASP A 287 -15.12 -16.91 10.09
C ASP A 287 -14.77 -15.41 10.04
N LEU A 288 -15.63 -14.57 9.45
CA LEU A 288 -15.44 -13.11 9.41
C LEU A 288 -15.53 -12.47 10.80
N THR A 289 -16.46 -12.96 11.63
CA THR A 289 -16.61 -12.49 13.02
C THR A 289 -15.38 -12.83 13.85
N ASP A 290 -14.92 -14.08 13.79
CA ASP A 290 -13.74 -14.58 14.49
C ASP A 290 -12.48 -13.82 14.08
N ILE A 291 -12.30 -13.55 12.79
CA ILE A 291 -11.18 -12.73 12.30
C ILE A 291 -11.25 -11.31 12.87
N ALA A 292 -12.40 -10.64 12.77
CA ALA A 292 -12.58 -9.27 13.27
C ALA A 292 -12.29 -9.20 14.79
N THR A 293 -12.91 -10.07 15.59
CA THR A 293 -12.66 -10.18 17.03
C THR A 293 -11.19 -10.48 17.35
N SER A 294 -10.53 -11.36 16.58
CA SER A 294 -9.13 -11.72 16.79
C SER A 294 -8.15 -10.57 16.49
N ILE A 295 -8.44 -9.71 15.51
CA ILE A 295 -7.63 -8.52 15.25
C ILE A 295 -7.89 -7.48 16.34
N THR A 296 -9.15 -7.17 16.66
CA THR A 296 -9.50 -6.19 17.71
C THR A 296 -8.88 -6.56 19.05
N GLY A 297 -8.95 -7.83 19.47
CA GLY A 297 -8.32 -8.31 20.71
C GLY A 297 -6.80 -8.19 20.73
N ARG A 298 -6.12 -8.25 19.57
CA ARG A 298 -4.68 -7.93 19.47
C ARG A 298 -4.43 -6.45 19.74
N PHE A 299 -5.23 -5.54 19.15
CA PHE A 299 -5.13 -4.10 19.45
C PHE A 299 -5.41 -3.76 20.91
N GLU A 300 -6.39 -4.41 21.54
CA GLU A 300 -6.62 -4.26 22.99
C GLU A 300 -5.43 -4.77 23.82
N SER A 301 -4.79 -5.88 23.42
CA SER A 301 -3.57 -6.38 24.06
C SER A 301 -2.40 -5.40 23.93
N PHE A 302 -2.23 -4.78 22.75
CA PHE A 302 -1.24 -3.71 22.53
C PHE A 302 -1.53 -2.48 23.37
N ASP A 303 -2.75 -1.96 23.35
CA ASP A 303 -3.18 -0.79 24.12
C ASP A 303 -2.90 -0.99 25.64
N ASN A 304 -3.14 -2.20 26.16
CA ASN A 304 -2.88 -2.55 27.56
C ASN A 304 -1.37 -2.64 27.88
N ARG A 305 -0.60 -3.45 27.13
CA ARG A 305 0.85 -3.59 27.35
C ARG A 305 1.60 -2.25 27.21
N SER A 306 1.16 -1.39 26.30
CA SER A 306 1.71 -0.05 26.11
C SER A 306 1.54 0.85 27.34
N ARG A 307 0.40 0.74 28.04
CA ARG A 307 0.18 1.48 29.30
C ARG A 307 1.03 0.93 30.44
N ASP A 308 1.21 -0.37 30.50
CA ASP A 308 2.01 -1.01 31.55
C ASP A 308 3.51 -0.77 31.37
N PHE A 309 4.01 -0.64 30.13
CA PHE A 309 5.37 -0.19 29.85
C PHE A 309 5.70 1.19 30.45
N TRP A 310 4.80 2.17 30.36
CA TRP A 310 5.04 3.49 30.96
C TRP A 310 4.94 3.50 32.49
N ARG A 311 4.27 2.50 33.09
CA ARG A 311 4.27 2.28 34.54
C ARG A 311 5.59 1.63 34.98
N ASP A 312 6.06 0.63 34.24
CA ASP A 312 7.33 -0.05 34.49
C ASP A 312 8.25 -0.12 33.27
N ILE A 313 8.95 1.01 33.04
CA ILE A 313 9.99 1.13 32.02
C ILE A 313 11.22 0.33 32.47
N ASN A 314 11.57 -0.69 31.69
CA ASN A 314 12.77 -1.50 31.86
C ASN A 314 13.15 -2.19 30.51
N PRO A 315 14.32 -2.85 30.38
CA PRO A 315 14.76 -3.43 29.11
C PRO A 315 13.91 -4.60 28.63
N GLU A 316 13.25 -5.32 29.55
CA GLU A 316 12.38 -6.46 29.25
C GLU A 316 11.01 -5.98 28.72
N SER A 317 10.42 -4.97 29.34
CA SER A 317 9.16 -4.38 28.88
C SER A 317 9.31 -3.71 27.51
N PHE A 318 10.46 -3.11 27.20
CA PHE A 318 10.77 -2.62 25.85
C PHE A 318 10.86 -3.75 24.81
N ARG A 319 11.66 -4.79 25.07
CA ARG A 319 11.78 -5.96 24.18
C ARG A 319 10.41 -6.62 23.94
N SER A 320 9.63 -6.81 25.00
CA SER A 320 8.28 -7.39 24.94
C SER A 320 7.32 -6.61 24.03
N ILE A 321 7.35 -5.26 24.07
CA ILE A 321 6.56 -4.43 23.14
C ILE A 321 7.08 -4.54 21.70
N ARG A 322 8.40 -4.42 21.51
CA ARG A 322 9.04 -4.47 20.19
C ARG A 322 8.75 -5.79 19.48
N ASP A 323 9.01 -6.91 20.16
CA ASP A 323 8.86 -8.26 19.61
C ASP A 323 7.40 -8.57 19.27
N LEU A 324 6.46 -8.17 20.13
CA LEU A 324 5.02 -8.34 19.89
C LEU A 324 4.57 -7.56 18.64
N ILE A 325 5.05 -6.33 18.46
CA ILE A 325 4.63 -5.47 17.35
C ILE A 325 5.25 -5.95 16.03
N VAL A 326 6.56 -6.22 16.00
CA VAL A 326 7.27 -6.75 14.82
C VAL A 326 6.70 -8.12 14.40
N THR A 327 6.40 -9.01 15.35
CA THR A 327 5.82 -10.34 15.06
C THR A 327 4.44 -10.23 14.42
N HIS A 328 3.65 -9.23 14.77
CA HIS A 328 2.27 -9.12 14.31
C HIS A 328 2.07 -8.23 13.09
N HIS A 329 3.00 -7.33 12.73
CA HIS A 329 2.90 -6.49 11.52
C HIS A 329 2.51 -7.27 10.27
N LEU A 330 3.26 -8.30 9.90
CA LEU A 330 3.01 -9.09 8.68
C LEU A 330 1.64 -9.79 8.68
N THR A 331 1.16 -10.22 9.86
CA THR A 331 -0.16 -10.87 9.98
C THR A 331 -1.29 -9.83 9.94
N ILE A 332 -1.18 -8.76 10.73
CA ILE A 332 -2.18 -7.69 10.81
C ILE A 332 -2.31 -7.03 9.45
N GLY A 333 -1.19 -6.64 8.83
CA GLY A 333 -1.14 -6.11 7.47
C GLY A 333 -1.79 -7.06 6.46
N GLY A 334 -1.38 -8.33 6.43
CA GLY A 334 -1.93 -9.34 5.52
C GLY A 334 -3.44 -9.57 5.67
N VAL A 335 -3.94 -9.69 6.90
CA VAL A 335 -5.36 -9.91 7.19
C VAL A 335 -6.18 -8.65 6.88
N LEU A 336 -5.74 -7.46 7.29
CA LEU A 336 -6.40 -6.19 6.95
C LEU A 336 -6.40 -5.95 5.43
N CYS A 337 -5.30 -6.24 4.75
CA CYS A 337 -5.20 -6.16 3.28
C CYS A 337 -6.24 -7.07 2.62
N GLY A 338 -6.31 -8.34 3.03
CA GLY A 338 -7.29 -9.29 2.52
C GLY A 338 -8.73 -8.84 2.74
N LEU A 339 -9.07 -8.38 3.96
CA LEU A 339 -10.40 -7.85 4.27
C LEU A 339 -10.73 -6.60 3.45
N ALA A 340 -9.80 -5.62 3.37
CA ALA A 340 -9.97 -4.39 2.61
C ALA A 340 -10.29 -4.66 1.14
N VAL A 341 -9.54 -5.55 0.48
CA VAL A 341 -9.77 -5.92 -0.92
C VAL A 341 -11.17 -6.55 -1.09
N LYS A 342 -11.58 -7.45 -0.19
CA LYS A 342 -12.88 -8.15 -0.30
C LYS A 342 -14.06 -7.22 0.01
N MET A 343 -13.93 -6.35 1.00
CA MET A 343 -14.97 -5.37 1.35
C MET A 343 -15.13 -4.29 0.27
N ASN A 344 -14.02 -3.76 -0.27
CA ASN A 344 -14.07 -2.81 -1.38
C ASN A 344 -14.66 -3.44 -2.65
N LEU A 345 -14.32 -4.70 -2.94
CA LEU A 345 -14.93 -5.46 -4.04
C LEU A 345 -16.45 -5.62 -3.85
N TRP A 346 -16.91 -5.97 -2.65
CA TRP A 346 -18.34 -6.07 -2.34
C TRP A 346 -19.06 -4.73 -2.53
N LYS A 347 -18.55 -3.66 -1.90
CA LYS A 347 -19.10 -2.29 -2.03
C LYS A 347 -19.20 -1.86 -3.49
N HIS A 348 -18.14 -2.04 -4.28
CA HIS A 348 -18.14 -1.69 -5.69
C HIS A 348 -19.13 -2.53 -6.51
N ARG A 349 -19.15 -3.85 -6.31
CA ARG A 349 -19.99 -4.82 -7.06
C ARG A 349 -21.49 -4.67 -6.77
N PHE A 350 -21.86 -4.20 -5.58
CA PHE A 350 -23.24 -4.14 -5.08
C PHE A 350 -23.69 -2.75 -4.60
N ALA A 351 -23.01 -1.67 -4.97
CA ALA A 351 -23.41 -0.28 -4.68
C ALA A 351 -24.84 0.08 -5.11
N ARG A 352 -25.42 -0.67 -6.06
CA ARG A 352 -26.81 -0.55 -6.55
C ARG A 352 -27.69 -1.75 -6.18
N GLY A 353 -27.30 -2.51 -5.16
CA GLY A 353 -27.93 -3.77 -4.77
C GLY A 353 -27.61 -4.94 -5.72
N GLY A 354 -28.34 -6.05 -5.55
CA GLY A 354 -28.25 -7.23 -6.42
C GLY A 354 -29.21 -8.34 -6.00
N GLY A 355 -29.74 -9.10 -6.97
CA GLY A 355 -30.66 -10.21 -6.70
C GLY A 355 -29.98 -11.41 -6.01
N PRO A 356 -30.71 -12.23 -5.21
CA PRO A 356 -30.13 -13.28 -4.37
C PRO A 356 -29.16 -14.23 -5.08
N VAL A 357 -29.47 -14.68 -6.30
CA VAL A 357 -28.61 -15.61 -7.07
C VAL A 357 -27.22 -15.01 -7.32
N ARG A 358 -27.14 -13.76 -7.78
CA ARG A 358 -25.87 -13.06 -8.04
C ARG A 358 -25.08 -12.81 -6.76
N ARG A 359 -25.76 -12.69 -5.61
CA ARG A 359 -25.13 -12.52 -4.29
C ARG A 359 -24.53 -13.84 -3.81
N LEU A 360 -25.25 -14.94 -3.90
CA LEU A 360 -24.75 -16.29 -3.60
C LEU A 360 -23.58 -16.69 -4.51
N GLU A 361 -23.67 -16.38 -5.80
CA GLU A 361 -22.59 -16.59 -6.76
C GLU A 361 -21.32 -15.84 -6.34
N PHE A 362 -21.44 -14.54 -6.05
CA PHE A 362 -20.33 -13.69 -5.59
C PHE A 362 -19.70 -14.19 -4.29
N ILE A 363 -20.53 -14.58 -3.31
CA ILE A 363 -20.03 -15.12 -2.04
C ILE A 363 -19.21 -16.39 -2.31
N ARG A 364 -19.71 -17.28 -3.16
CA ARG A 364 -19.03 -18.54 -3.50
C ARG A 364 -17.76 -18.33 -4.35
N SER A 365 -17.75 -17.40 -5.30
CA SER A 365 -16.64 -17.22 -6.25
C SER A 365 -15.54 -16.27 -5.75
N GLU A 366 -15.90 -15.20 -5.03
CA GLU A 366 -14.95 -14.15 -4.62
C GLU A 366 -14.67 -14.16 -3.12
N ILE A 367 -15.71 -14.24 -2.28
CA ILE A 367 -15.55 -14.11 -0.82
C ILE A 367 -14.94 -15.37 -0.22
N LEU A 368 -15.54 -16.55 -0.46
CA LEU A 368 -15.11 -17.81 0.15
C LEU A 368 -13.64 -18.17 -0.13
N PRO A 369 -13.10 -18.07 -1.37
CA PRO A 369 -11.67 -18.34 -1.62
C PRO A 369 -10.76 -17.28 -0.96
N GLY A 370 -11.22 -16.03 -0.89
CA GLY A 370 -10.52 -14.96 -0.19
C GLY A 370 -10.40 -15.21 1.31
N LEU A 371 -11.51 -15.63 1.93
CA LEU A 371 -11.60 -15.89 3.35
C LEU A 371 -10.72 -17.08 3.76
N ALA A 372 -10.64 -18.13 2.93
CA ALA A 372 -9.72 -19.25 3.15
C ALA A 372 -8.24 -18.81 3.18
N HIS A 373 -7.83 -17.89 2.29
CA HIS A 373 -6.49 -17.31 2.31
C HIS A 373 -6.24 -16.47 3.57
N ILE A 374 -7.18 -15.58 3.92
CA ILE A 374 -7.09 -14.74 5.14
C ILE A 374 -6.98 -15.61 6.39
N LYS A 375 -7.76 -16.70 6.49
CA LYS A 375 -7.69 -17.67 7.60
C LYS A 375 -6.34 -18.36 7.70
N THR A 376 -5.67 -18.62 6.59
CA THR A 376 -4.35 -19.25 6.58
C THR A 376 -3.29 -18.32 7.20
N ILE A 377 -3.34 -17.02 6.85
CA ILE A 377 -2.49 -15.98 7.47
C ILE A 377 -2.78 -15.88 8.97
N GLU A 378 -4.06 -15.82 9.35
CA GLU A 378 -4.50 -15.71 10.74
C GLU A 378 -4.07 -16.91 11.60
N GLN A 379 -4.19 -18.13 11.06
CA GLN A 379 -3.78 -19.36 11.75
C GLN A 379 -2.25 -19.46 11.92
N ALA A 380 -1.46 -18.99 10.94
CA ALA A 380 -0.01 -18.94 11.06
C ALA A 380 0.44 -18.09 12.26
N SER A 381 -0.24 -16.96 12.53
CA SER A 381 0.03 -16.13 13.71
C SER A 381 -0.34 -16.82 15.03
N ARG A 382 -1.45 -17.56 15.09
CA ARG A 382 -1.88 -18.26 16.32
C ARG A 382 -0.89 -19.37 16.69
N ASN A 383 -0.36 -20.09 15.70
CA ASN A 383 0.63 -21.14 15.93
C ASN A 383 1.99 -20.60 16.38
N ASN A 384 2.36 -19.38 15.99
CA ASN A 384 3.57 -18.70 16.46
C ASN A 384 3.44 -18.14 17.89
N MET A 385 2.22 -17.99 18.44
CA MET A 385 2.00 -17.61 19.85
C MET A 385 2.09 -18.80 20.81
N GLY A 386 2.11 -20.04 20.31
CA GLY A 386 2.08 -21.28 21.11
C GLY A 386 3.42 -22.01 21.22
N ARG A 387 4.54 -21.31 21.05
CA ARG A 387 5.91 -21.84 21.12
C ARG A 387 6.81 -20.99 22.00
#